data_AF-A0A6C0HG17-F1
#
_entry.id   AF-A0A6C0HG17-F1
#
_cell.length_a   1.000
_cell.length_b   1.000
_cell.length_c   1.000
_cell.angle_alpha   90.00
_cell.angle_beta   90.00
_cell.angle_gamma   90.00
#
_symmetry.space_group_name_H-M   'P 1'
#
loop_
_entity.id
_entity.type
_entity.pdbx_description
1 polymer ?
#
loop_
_entity_poly.entity_id
_entity_poly.type
_entity_poly.pdbx_seq_one_letter_code
_entity_poly.pdbx_strand_id
1 'polypeptide(L)'
;MILFILTTLAATLLSLMYIGQAQVKYLKDHWSELRCNPFYMPMASVVGVDPMSNFMKCTNKSFGDYAGAAMDPLHGQMSIVGDSLSSISGALSDMRGLFSNVRGGFGMVFQMVFGKIANLMSSMQYLMIRIQTLMGRIVGVFATIIYSFYTGMETGQSVWNGAPGKIVRGLGSL
;
A
#
# COMPACT_ATOMS: atom_id res chain seq x y z
N MET A 1 -29.86 78.79 -58.06
CA MET A 1 -30.58 77.72 -57.33
C MET A 1 -30.05 76.32 -57.65
N ILE A 2 -29.93 75.91 -58.92
CA ILE A 2 -29.51 74.54 -59.29
C ILE A 2 -28.09 74.16 -58.80
N LEU A 3 -27.13 75.08 -58.87
CA LEU A 3 -25.75 74.85 -58.37
C LEU A 3 -25.69 74.58 -56.86
N PHE A 4 -26.54 75.24 -56.07
CA PHE A 4 -26.56 75.10 -54.60
C PHE A 4 -27.17 73.76 -54.17
N ILE A 5 -28.12 73.24 -54.96
CA ILE A 5 -28.75 71.94 -54.75
C ILE A 5 -27.75 70.81 -55.08
N LEU A 6 -26.95 70.97 -56.14
CA LEU A 6 -25.93 69.99 -56.52
C LEU A 6 -24.79 69.89 -55.50
N THR A 7 -24.30 71.03 -54.97
CA THR A 7 -23.21 71.02 -53.98
C THR A 7 -23.65 70.44 -52.64
N THR A 8 -24.87 70.73 -52.20
CA THR A 8 -25.43 70.17 -50.96
C THR A 8 -25.71 68.67 -51.08
N LEU A 9 -26.23 68.20 -52.23
CA LEU A 9 -26.38 66.77 -52.52
C LEU A 9 -25.02 66.04 -52.58
N ALA A 10 -24.00 66.65 -53.18
CA ALA A 10 -22.66 66.07 -53.21
C ALA A 10 -22.04 65.99 -51.80
N ALA A 11 -22.24 67.02 -50.97
CA ALA A 11 -21.74 67.04 -49.60
C ALA A 11 -22.42 66.00 -48.69
N THR A 12 -23.73 65.78 -48.85
CA THR A 12 -24.45 64.75 -48.08
C THR A 12 -24.09 63.33 -48.53
N LEU A 13 -23.83 63.11 -49.83
CA LEU A 13 -23.35 61.81 -50.33
C LEU A 13 -21.94 61.47 -49.81
N LEU A 14 -21.02 62.45 -49.82
CA LEU A 14 -19.65 62.25 -49.32
C LEU A 14 -19.60 61.97 -47.82
N SER A 15 -20.43 62.65 -47.01
CA SER A 15 -20.47 62.42 -45.57
C SER A 15 -21.02 61.05 -45.20
N LEU A 16 -22.05 60.57 -45.91
CA LEU A 16 -22.61 59.22 -45.75
C LEU A 16 -21.57 58.12 -46.08
N MET A 17 -20.78 58.32 -47.13
CA MET A 17 -19.72 57.38 -47.51
C MET A 17 -18.61 57.30 -46.45
N TYR A 18 -18.25 58.42 -45.81
CA TYR A 18 -17.22 58.44 -44.76
C TYR A 18 -17.65 57.69 -43.49
N ILE A 19 -18.91 57.86 -43.06
CA ILE A 19 -19.46 57.17 -41.87
C ILE A 19 -19.59 55.66 -42.13
N GLY A 20 -20.00 55.28 -43.35
CA GLY A 20 -20.09 53.87 -43.75
C GLY A 20 -18.75 53.14 -43.66
N GLN A 21 -17.66 53.77 -44.10
CA GLN A 21 -16.31 53.18 -44.03
C GLN A 21 -15.80 53.04 -42.59
N ALA A 22 -16.11 53.99 -41.71
CA ALA A 22 -15.69 53.95 -40.30
C ALA A 22 -16.35 52.80 -39.52
N GLN A 23 -17.66 52.58 -39.74
CA GLN A 23 -18.43 51.50 -39.11
C GLN A 23 -17.95 50.12 -39.57
N VAL A 24 -17.62 49.97 -40.86
CA VAL A 24 -17.07 48.73 -41.42
C VAL A 24 -15.68 48.43 -40.87
N LYS A 25 -14.86 49.46 -40.64
CA LYS A 25 -13.53 49.30 -40.05
C LYS A 25 -13.60 48.81 -38.61
N TYR A 26 -14.48 49.40 -37.79
CA TYR A 26 -14.74 48.95 -36.43
C TYR A 26 -15.26 47.50 -36.39
N LEU A 27 -16.17 47.14 -37.30
CA LEU A 27 -16.73 45.79 -37.39
C LEU A 27 -15.69 44.74 -37.79
N LYS A 28 -14.74 45.10 -38.67
CA LYS A 28 -13.62 44.24 -39.05
C LYS A 28 -12.66 43.99 -37.89
N ASP A 29 -12.34 45.02 -37.11
CA ASP A 29 -11.38 44.91 -36.01
C ASP A 29 -11.91 44.08 -34.82
N HIS A 30 -13.23 44.00 -34.61
CA HIS A 30 -13.83 43.26 -33.48
C HIS A 30 -14.74 42.10 -33.91
N TRP A 31 -14.55 41.60 -35.14
CA TRP A 31 -15.42 40.58 -35.73
C TRP A 31 -15.52 39.29 -34.89
N SER A 32 -14.45 38.89 -34.18
CA SER A 32 -14.43 37.66 -33.38
C SER A 32 -15.38 37.68 -32.17
N GLU A 33 -15.69 38.85 -31.63
CA GLU A 33 -16.61 39.00 -30.50
C GLU A 33 -18.03 39.29 -30.99
N LEU A 34 -18.18 40.09 -32.06
CA LEU A 34 -19.49 40.50 -32.56
C LEU A 34 -20.14 39.49 -33.53
N ARG A 35 -19.41 38.49 -34.03
CA ARG A 35 -19.91 37.47 -34.99
C ARG A 35 -21.17 36.71 -34.54
N CYS A 36 -21.39 36.55 -33.24
CA CYS A 36 -22.60 35.89 -32.70
C CYS A 36 -23.66 36.86 -32.20
N ASN A 37 -23.46 38.17 -32.36
CA ASN A 37 -24.42 39.18 -31.95
C ASN A 37 -25.45 39.41 -33.07
N PRO A 38 -26.76 39.14 -32.84
CA PRO A 38 -27.78 39.15 -33.89
C PRO A 38 -27.94 40.48 -34.64
N PHE A 39 -27.51 41.58 -34.03
CA PHE A 39 -27.59 42.92 -34.63
C PHE A 39 -26.56 43.15 -35.75
N TYR A 40 -25.38 42.50 -35.65
CA TYR A 40 -24.25 42.71 -36.58
C TYR A 40 -24.05 41.54 -37.55
N MET A 41 -24.72 40.41 -37.30
CA MET A 41 -24.69 39.21 -38.13
C MET A 41 -25.13 39.41 -39.59
N PRO A 42 -26.16 40.22 -39.92
CA PRO A 42 -26.54 40.48 -41.32
C PRO A 42 -25.44 41.22 -42.10
N MET A 43 -24.55 41.94 -41.39
CA MET A 43 -23.42 42.64 -41.98
C MET A 43 -22.17 41.76 -42.17
N ALA A 44 -22.28 40.44 -41.95
CA ALA A 44 -21.19 39.49 -42.20
C ALA A 44 -20.69 39.52 -43.65
N SER A 45 -21.58 39.80 -44.61
CA SER A 45 -21.21 39.88 -46.03
C SER A 45 -20.23 41.03 -46.31
N VAL A 46 -20.23 42.10 -45.52
CA VAL A 46 -19.33 43.26 -45.65
C VAL A 46 -17.91 42.93 -45.17
N VAL A 47 -17.78 41.91 -44.32
CA VAL A 47 -16.49 41.40 -43.80
C VAL A 47 -15.96 40.25 -44.68
N GLY A 48 -16.69 39.86 -45.74
CA GLY A 48 -16.30 38.79 -46.66
C GLY A 48 -16.59 37.39 -46.15
N VAL A 49 -17.50 37.25 -45.18
CA VAL A 49 -17.87 35.96 -44.60
C VAL A 49 -19.35 35.70 -44.85
N ASP A 50 -19.67 34.50 -45.35
CA ASP A 50 -21.03 34.12 -45.68
C ASP A 50 -21.93 34.14 -44.42
N PRO A 51 -23.02 34.93 -44.39
CA PRO A 51 -23.92 35.04 -43.24
C PRO A 51 -24.45 33.68 -42.77
N MET A 52 -24.72 32.78 -43.72
CA MET A 52 -25.25 31.45 -43.42
C MET A 52 -24.20 30.56 -42.76
N SER A 53 -22.94 30.63 -43.19
CA SER A 53 -21.85 29.86 -42.57
C SER A 53 -21.51 30.36 -41.16
N ASN A 54 -21.62 31.68 -40.93
CA ASN A 54 -21.44 32.27 -39.60
C ASN A 54 -22.57 31.92 -38.66
N PHE A 55 -23.81 31.89 -39.16
CA PHE A 55 -24.96 31.44 -38.38
C PHE A 55 -24.74 30.02 -37.87
N MET A 56 -24.41 29.08 -38.76
CA MET A 56 -24.13 27.69 -38.36
C MET A 56 -22.97 27.57 -37.36
N LYS A 57 -21.90 28.34 -37.53
CA LYS A 57 -20.76 28.35 -36.59
C LYS A 57 -21.12 28.92 -35.22
N CYS A 58 -21.91 30.00 -35.16
CA CYS A 58 -22.37 30.57 -33.90
C CYS A 58 -23.39 29.70 -33.20
N THR A 59 -24.34 29.11 -33.94
CA THR A 59 -25.31 28.16 -33.38
C THR A 59 -24.59 26.94 -32.79
N ASN A 60 -23.62 26.36 -33.51
CA ASN A 60 -22.84 25.24 -33.00
C ASN A 60 -22.01 25.62 -31.76
N LYS A 61 -21.43 26.83 -31.73
CA LYS A 61 -20.70 27.32 -30.55
C LYS A 61 -21.63 27.55 -29.35
N SER A 62 -22.78 28.17 -29.55
CA SER A 62 -23.78 28.36 -28.48
C SER A 62 -24.32 27.04 -27.95
N PHE A 63 -24.54 26.04 -28.82
CA PHE A 63 -24.87 24.68 -28.38
C PHE A 63 -23.74 24.02 -27.61
N GLY A 64 -22.49 24.19 -28.02
CA GLY A 64 -21.31 23.69 -27.30
C GLY A 64 -21.15 24.32 -25.91
N ASP A 65 -21.34 25.63 -25.81
CA ASP A 65 -21.26 26.35 -24.53
C ASP A 65 -22.42 25.95 -23.60
N TYR A 66 -23.63 25.72 -24.14
CA TYR A 66 -24.78 25.23 -23.36
C TYR A 66 -24.62 23.76 -22.94
N ALA A 67 -24.07 22.91 -23.82
CA ALA A 67 -23.75 21.52 -23.50
C ALA A 67 -22.64 21.44 -22.44
N GLY A 68 -21.64 22.34 -22.50
CA GLY A 68 -20.61 22.47 -21.47
C GLY A 68 -21.19 22.82 -20.11
N ALA A 69 -22.04 23.86 -20.04
CA ALA A 69 -22.73 24.24 -18.81
C ALA A 69 -23.66 23.15 -18.26
N ALA A 70 -24.25 22.32 -19.13
CA ALA A 70 -25.06 21.17 -18.74
C ALA A 70 -24.21 19.96 -18.29
N MET A 71 -22.98 19.80 -18.79
CA MET A 71 -22.07 18.71 -18.44
C MET A 71 -21.18 19.01 -17.22
N ASP A 72 -20.99 20.29 -16.86
CA ASP A 72 -20.30 20.71 -15.62
C ASP A 72 -20.82 20.02 -14.34
N PRO A 73 -22.15 19.98 -14.07
CA PRO A 73 -22.66 19.25 -12.91
C PRO A 73 -22.44 17.73 -13.02
N LEU A 74 -22.40 17.17 -14.24
CA LEU A 74 -22.13 15.75 -14.47
C LEU A 74 -20.67 15.39 -14.14
N HIS A 75 -19.72 16.26 -14.49
CA HIS A 75 -18.30 16.12 -14.17
C HIS A 75 -18.05 16.19 -12.65
N GLY A 76 -18.74 17.10 -11.95
CA GLY A 76 -18.67 17.19 -10.48
C GLY A 76 -19.17 15.92 -9.80
N GLN A 77 -20.26 15.34 -10.29
CA GLN A 77 -20.79 14.06 -9.78
C GLN A 77 -19.85 12.89 -10.08
N MET A 78 -19.16 12.89 -11.22
CA MET A 78 -18.20 11.85 -11.58
C MET A 78 -16.96 11.85 -10.67
N SER A 79 -16.54 13.01 -10.15
CA SER A 79 -15.50 13.11 -9.12
C SER A 79 -15.94 12.40 -7.83
N ILE A 80 -17.16 12.64 -7.37
CA ILE A 80 -17.69 12.01 -6.15
C ILE A 80 -17.78 10.49 -6.31
N VAL A 81 -18.19 10.02 -7.49
CA VAL A 81 -18.19 8.58 -7.82
C VAL A 81 -16.76 8.02 -7.81
N GLY A 82 -15.80 8.74 -8.37
CA GLY A 82 -14.38 8.37 -8.35
C GLY A 82 -13.82 8.25 -6.93
N ASP A 83 -14.09 9.23 -6.07
CA ASP A 83 -13.64 9.24 -4.67
C ASP A 83 -14.29 8.14 -3.84
N SER A 84 -15.57 7.85 -4.10
CA SER A 84 -16.29 6.75 -3.47
C SER A 84 -15.70 5.40 -3.89
N LEU A 85 -15.40 5.22 -5.18
CA LEU A 85 -14.80 4.00 -5.70
C LEU A 85 -13.37 3.80 -5.18
N SER A 86 -12.59 4.88 -5.08
CA SER A 86 -11.27 4.89 -4.46
C SER A 86 -11.34 4.45 -3.00
N SER A 87 -12.27 5.03 -2.23
CA SER A 87 -12.50 4.66 -0.82
C SER A 87 -12.89 3.19 -0.65
N ILE A 88 -13.75 2.67 -1.53
CA ILE A 88 -14.11 1.24 -1.55
C ILE A 88 -12.89 0.37 -1.86
N SER A 89 -12.07 0.76 -2.84
CA SER A 89 -10.85 0.02 -3.19
C SER A 89 -9.84 0.00 -2.05
N GLY A 90 -9.71 1.11 -1.32
CA GLY A 90 -8.88 1.23 -0.12
C GLY A 90 -9.37 0.26 0.97
N ALA A 91 -10.67 0.30 1.30
CA ALA A 91 -11.25 -0.60 2.29
C ALA A 91 -11.08 -2.08 1.94
N LEU A 92 -11.20 -2.47 0.66
CA LEU A 92 -10.96 -3.84 0.20
C LEU A 92 -9.48 -4.24 0.32
N SER A 93 -8.55 -3.32 0.06
CA SER A 93 -7.12 -3.55 0.25
C SER A 93 -6.79 -3.73 1.73
N ASP A 94 -7.34 -2.89 2.59
CA ASP A 94 -7.15 -2.97 4.04
C ASP A 94 -7.73 -4.27 4.60
N MET A 95 -8.90 -4.70 4.13
CA MET A 95 -9.49 -5.99 4.50
C MET A 95 -8.56 -7.15 4.12
N ARG A 96 -7.98 -7.13 2.91
CA ARG A 96 -6.98 -8.14 2.49
C ARG A 96 -5.72 -8.09 3.37
N GLY A 97 -5.26 -6.89 3.72
CA GLY A 97 -4.14 -6.68 4.65
C GLY A 97 -4.43 -7.28 6.03
N LEU A 98 -5.62 -7.05 6.58
CA LEU A 98 -6.07 -7.65 7.83
C LEU A 98 -6.11 -9.18 7.76
N PHE A 99 -6.65 -9.78 6.68
CA PHE A 99 -6.63 -11.23 6.51
C PHE A 99 -5.20 -11.81 6.44
N SER A 100 -4.29 -11.12 5.75
CA SER A 100 -2.87 -11.50 5.70
C SER A 100 -2.24 -11.44 7.10
N ASN A 101 -2.48 -10.36 7.84
CA ASN A 101 -1.95 -10.17 9.18
C ASN A 101 -2.53 -11.15 10.19
N VAL A 102 -3.83 -11.46 10.11
CA VAL A 102 -4.48 -12.48 10.95
C VAL A 102 -3.89 -13.85 10.66
N ARG A 103 -3.71 -14.23 9.38
CA ARG A 103 -3.09 -15.50 9.01
C ARG A 103 -1.63 -15.58 9.50
N GLY A 104 -0.85 -14.51 9.35
CA GLY A 104 0.52 -14.43 9.86
C GLY A 104 0.60 -14.49 11.39
N GLY A 105 -0.28 -13.75 12.07
CA GLY A 105 -0.39 -13.73 13.53
C GLY A 105 -0.79 -15.09 14.11
N PHE A 106 -1.75 -15.77 13.48
CA PHE A 106 -2.14 -17.13 13.87
C PHE A 106 -0.95 -18.08 13.72
N GLY A 107 -0.24 -18.04 12.58
CA GLY A 107 0.98 -18.84 12.37
C GLY A 107 2.05 -18.62 13.45
N MET A 108 2.31 -17.38 13.84
CA MET A 108 3.25 -17.06 14.93
C MET A 108 2.82 -17.67 16.27
N VAL A 109 1.54 -17.58 16.62
CA VAL A 109 1.03 -18.17 17.88
C VAL A 109 1.22 -19.69 17.87
N PHE A 110 0.88 -20.37 16.77
CA PHE A 110 1.11 -21.81 16.65
C PHE A 110 2.59 -22.17 16.79
N GLN A 111 3.49 -21.45 16.10
CA GLN A 111 4.93 -21.68 16.21
C GLN A 111 5.45 -21.47 17.65
N MET A 112 4.98 -20.44 18.34
CA MET A 112 5.36 -20.20 19.74
C MET A 112 4.87 -21.31 20.67
N VAL A 113 3.63 -21.76 20.52
CA VAL A 113 3.08 -22.85 21.34
C VAL A 113 3.80 -24.16 21.08
N PHE A 114 3.96 -24.56 19.83
CA PHE A 114 4.70 -25.77 19.47
C PHE A 114 6.17 -25.69 19.87
N GLY A 115 6.81 -24.51 19.77
CA GLY A 115 8.16 -24.27 20.26
C GLY A 115 8.29 -24.47 21.77
N LYS A 116 7.32 -23.98 22.56
CA LYS A 116 7.27 -24.22 24.01
C LYS A 116 7.05 -25.70 24.35
N ILE A 117 6.17 -26.39 23.64
CA ILE A 117 5.93 -27.83 23.82
C ILE A 117 7.20 -28.64 23.49
N ALA A 118 7.89 -28.31 22.41
CA ALA A 118 9.14 -28.97 22.03
C ALA A 118 10.23 -28.78 23.11
N ASN A 119 10.35 -27.58 23.68
CA ASN A 119 11.28 -27.32 24.77
C ASN A 119 10.90 -28.09 26.04
N LEU A 120 9.61 -28.16 26.37
CA LEU A 120 9.12 -28.96 27.50
C LEU A 120 9.43 -30.46 27.30
N MET A 121 9.21 -31.00 26.10
CA MET A 121 9.54 -32.39 25.77
C MET A 121 11.04 -32.68 25.94
N SER A 122 11.90 -31.79 25.46
CA SER A 122 13.35 -31.90 25.64
C SER A 122 13.75 -31.89 27.13
N SER A 123 13.16 -30.99 27.92
CA SER A 123 13.39 -30.92 29.36
C SER A 123 12.96 -32.22 30.08
N MET A 124 11.82 -32.79 29.70
CA MET A 124 11.34 -34.07 30.24
C MET A 124 12.27 -35.25 29.88
N GLN A 125 12.77 -35.30 28.65
CA GLN A 125 13.75 -36.31 28.23
C GLN A 125 15.06 -36.18 29.03
N TYR A 126 15.55 -34.96 29.22
CA TYR A 126 16.74 -34.71 30.04
C TYR A 126 16.56 -35.20 31.48
N LEU A 127 15.40 -34.96 32.09
CA LEU A 127 15.09 -35.47 33.42
C LEU A 127 15.11 -37.00 33.47
N MET A 128 14.54 -37.69 32.48
CA MET A 128 14.58 -39.16 32.43
C MET A 128 16.00 -39.70 32.31
N ILE A 129 16.83 -39.12 31.44
CA ILE A 129 18.25 -39.50 31.30
C ILE A 129 18.99 -39.31 32.62
N ARG A 130 18.72 -38.19 33.32
CA ARG A 130 19.33 -37.90 34.61
C ARG A 130 18.92 -38.91 35.67
N ILE A 131 17.66 -39.33 35.70
CA ILE A 131 17.18 -40.39 36.61
C ILE A 131 17.89 -41.72 36.31
N GLN A 132 17.99 -42.13 35.04
CA GLN A 132 18.72 -43.36 34.67
C GLN A 132 20.20 -43.28 35.08
N THR A 133 20.84 -42.12 34.90
CA THR A 133 22.23 -41.91 35.31
C THR A 133 22.39 -42.00 36.83
N LEU A 134 21.44 -41.45 37.59
CA LEU A 134 21.43 -41.55 39.05
C LEU A 134 21.28 -43.02 39.50
N MET A 135 20.40 -43.78 38.87
CA MET A 135 20.27 -45.22 39.14
C MET A 135 21.58 -45.97 38.83
N GLY A 136 22.24 -45.67 37.72
CA GLY A 136 23.56 -46.24 37.40
C GLY A 136 24.63 -45.92 38.45
N ARG A 137 24.64 -44.69 38.97
CA ARG A 137 25.55 -44.30 40.07
C ARG A 137 25.25 -45.05 41.36
N ILE A 138 23.98 -45.23 41.70
CA ILE A 138 23.58 -46.00 42.88
C ILE A 138 24.10 -47.44 42.78
N VAL A 139 23.83 -48.12 41.65
CA VAL A 139 24.33 -49.49 41.41
C VAL A 139 25.87 -49.54 41.46
N GLY A 140 26.55 -48.54 40.88
CA GLY A 140 28.00 -48.43 40.94
C GLY A 140 28.54 -48.34 42.37
N VAL A 141 27.91 -47.53 43.22
CA VAL A 141 28.29 -47.41 44.65
C VAL A 141 28.05 -48.71 45.40
N PHE A 142 26.93 -49.40 45.16
CA PHE A 142 26.68 -50.71 45.77
C PHE A 142 27.71 -51.76 45.33
N ALA A 143 28.06 -51.78 44.05
CA ALA A 143 29.07 -52.69 43.52
C ALA A 143 30.45 -52.42 44.15
N THR A 144 30.89 -51.16 44.26
CA THR A 144 32.17 -50.84 44.88
C THR A 144 32.23 -51.26 46.35
N ILE A 145 31.13 -51.09 47.09
CA ILE A 145 31.03 -51.56 48.48
C ILE A 145 31.20 -53.08 48.54
N ILE A 146 30.47 -53.84 47.74
CA ILE A 146 30.54 -55.31 47.72
C ILE A 146 31.97 -55.78 47.39
N TYR A 147 32.56 -55.24 46.32
CA TYR A 147 33.91 -55.62 45.92
C TYR A 147 34.97 -55.20 46.95
N SER A 148 34.78 -54.10 47.66
CA SER A 148 35.68 -53.68 48.75
C SER A 148 35.64 -54.66 49.92
N PHE A 149 34.45 -55.11 50.32
CA PHE A 149 34.29 -56.13 51.36
C PHE A 149 34.89 -57.48 50.94
N TYR A 150 34.62 -57.92 49.71
CA TYR A 150 35.20 -59.16 49.17
C TYR A 150 36.73 -59.09 49.16
N THR A 151 37.30 -58.00 48.65
CA THR A 151 38.75 -57.78 48.64
C THR A 151 39.33 -57.73 50.06
N GLY A 152 38.61 -57.14 51.02
CA GLY A 152 39.00 -57.12 52.43
C GLY A 152 39.07 -58.52 53.06
N MET A 153 38.09 -59.39 52.75
CA MET A 153 38.09 -60.78 53.22
C MET A 153 39.25 -61.59 52.63
N GLU A 154 39.44 -61.53 51.31
CA GLU A 154 40.53 -62.23 50.61
C GLU A 154 41.91 -61.74 51.08
N THR A 155 42.06 -60.43 51.32
CA THR A 155 43.28 -59.85 51.88
C THR A 155 43.51 -60.33 53.32
N GLY A 156 42.46 -60.40 54.14
CA GLY A 156 42.54 -60.93 55.51
C GLY A 156 43.00 -62.38 55.56
N GLN A 157 42.43 -63.23 54.68
CA GLN A 157 42.88 -64.61 54.52
C GLN A 157 44.32 -64.70 54.00
N SER A 158 44.70 -63.84 53.06
CA SER A 158 46.06 -63.77 52.51
C SER A 158 47.09 -63.34 53.55
N VAL A 159 46.75 -62.38 54.41
CA VAL A 159 47.61 -61.92 55.52
C VAL A 159 47.75 -63.01 56.60
N TRP A 160 46.65 -63.71 56.92
CA TRP A 160 46.65 -64.82 57.88
C TRP A 160 47.47 -66.03 57.40
N ASN A 161 47.41 -66.33 56.11
CA ASN A 161 48.16 -67.42 55.48
C ASN A 161 49.61 -67.00 55.10
N GLY A 162 49.89 -65.71 55.01
CA GLY A 162 51.19 -65.13 54.67
C GLY A 162 52.19 -65.08 55.84
N ALA A 163 53.35 -64.45 55.57
CA ALA A 163 54.43 -64.26 56.55
C ALA A 163 53.98 -63.65 57.90
N PRO A 164 53.20 -62.56 57.95
CA PRO A 164 52.76 -61.97 59.23
C PRO A 164 51.86 -62.90 60.06
N GLY A 165 50.89 -63.60 59.45
CA GLY A 165 50.03 -64.54 60.18
C GLY A 165 50.75 -65.78 60.71
N LYS A 166 51.86 -66.19 60.07
CA LYS A 166 52.75 -67.25 60.60
C LYS A 166 53.52 -66.78 61.84
N ILE A 167 53.98 -65.53 61.86
CA ILE A 167 54.70 -64.94 62.99
C ILE A 167 53.79 -64.83 64.23
N VAL A 168 52.54 -64.40 64.07
CA VAL A 168 51.56 -64.29 65.17
C VAL A 168 51.24 -65.67 65.80
N ARG A 169 51.07 -66.70 64.98
CA ARG A 169 50.84 -68.07 65.46
C ARG A 169 52.04 -68.64 66.21
N GLY A 170 53.26 -68.29 65.80
CA GLY A 170 54.49 -68.70 66.48
C GLY A 170 54.77 -67.96 67.79
N LEU A 171 54.37 -66.70 67.91
CA LEU A 171 54.48 -65.92 69.14
C LEU A 171 53.43 -66.31 70.19
N GLY A 172 52.22 -66.70 69.79
CA GLY A 172 51.17 -67.17 70.70
C GLY A 172 51.35 -68.62 71.19
N SER A 173 52.36 -69.34 70.71
CA SER A 173 52.71 -70.69 71.15
C SER A 173 53.93 -70.75 72.09
N LEU A 174 54.41 -69.59 72.56
CA LEU A 174 55.40 -69.42 73.63
C LEU A 174 54.69 -68.96 74.91
#